data_AF-A0A081FZY2-F1
#
_entry.id   AF-A0A081FZY2-F1
#
_cell.length_a   1.000
_cell.length_b   1.000
_cell.length_c   1.000
_cell.angle_alpha   90.00
_cell.angle_beta   90.00
_cell.angle_gamma   90.00
#
_symmetry.space_group_name_H-M   'P 1'
#
loop_
_entity.id
_entity.type
_entity.pdbx_description
1 polymer ?
#
loop_
_entity_poly.entity_id
_entity_poly.type
_entity_poly.pdbx_seq_one_letter_code
_entity_poly.pdbx_strand_id
1 'polypeptide(L)'
;MKSNFFLQTKKLHRLEELDLSSLPSDSLVEVFQTYVANMSEVLSVVQSSFNLIVHSQLRERANQMFQKNHMQAYANGLRGGYHEDRKRVEQEAQELTKEELDKNGFNDSEVINSVVATLNELEKDEAIATSNHSTLRQSVVILWSATESLLRDSVRECLNQDKVLAGKFFESPITSPYWNKKNISYDHLMAYNFDLSEKLGDVALEINECANPTSMSSAYAFLLGSDSDSYKAIKSKEFFYFYKLRNLIAHKNGVVDKKFKDETGSSEPIGERIRMSPDIFDQCFDVSKSLATSLLTEISNNAMHATSA
;
A
#
# COMPACT_ATOMS: atom_id res chain seq x y z
N MET A 1 0.52 25.73 -1.68
CA MET A 1 -0.89 25.29 -1.68
C MET A 1 -0.86 23.77 -1.85
N LYS A 2 -1.49 22.98 -0.97
CA LYS A 2 -1.52 21.51 -1.08
C LYS A 2 -2.89 21.10 -1.63
N SER A 3 -2.94 20.31 -2.69
CA SER A 3 -4.17 19.58 -3.04
C SER A 3 -4.30 18.43 -2.04
N ASN A 4 -5.39 18.42 -1.27
CA ASN A 4 -5.77 17.33 -0.36
C ASN A 4 -6.75 16.36 -1.03
N PHE A 5 -6.89 16.45 -2.35
CA PHE A 5 -7.83 15.66 -3.11
C PHE A 5 -7.12 14.47 -3.76
N PHE A 6 -5.98 14.67 -4.41
CA PHE A 6 -5.14 13.59 -4.94
C PHE A 6 -3.97 13.25 -4.02
N LEU A 7 -3.58 11.97 -3.97
CA LEU A 7 -2.41 11.54 -3.23
C LEU A 7 -1.14 12.00 -3.93
N GLN A 8 -0.35 12.82 -3.23
CA GLN A 8 0.99 13.20 -3.66
C GLN A 8 2.00 12.17 -3.15
N THR A 9 3.07 11.93 -3.91
CA THR A 9 4.17 11.08 -3.46
C THR A 9 4.89 11.72 -2.26
N LYS A 10 4.93 11.02 -1.13
CA LYS A 10 5.60 11.42 0.12
C LYS A 10 6.73 10.45 0.45
N LYS A 11 7.68 10.86 1.30
CA LYS A 11 8.73 9.95 1.82
C LYS A 11 8.15 8.72 2.52
N LEU A 12 7.01 8.89 3.20
CA LEU A 12 6.25 7.81 3.83
C LEU A 12 5.98 6.63 2.88
N HIS A 13 5.78 6.89 1.58
CA HIS A 13 5.44 5.88 0.58
C HIS A 13 6.62 5.05 0.08
N ARG A 14 7.85 5.33 0.54
CA ARG A 14 9.02 4.53 0.18
C ARG A 14 9.02 3.22 0.96
N LEU A 15 9.16 2.11 0.24
CA LEU A 15 9.23 0.75 0.81
C LEU A 15 10.64 0.17 0.83
N GLU A 16 11.61 0.90 0.28
CA GLU A 16 13.04 0.55 0.19
C GLU A 16 13.70 0.31 1.57
N GLU A 17 13.06 0.76 2.65
CA GLU A 17 13.49 0.60 4.04
C GLU A 17 13.27 -0.83 4.57
N LEU A 18 12.50 -1.67 3.87
CA LEU A 18 12.31 -3.09 4.21
C LEU A 18 13.46 -3.93 3.64
N ASP A 19 14.52 -4.11 4.43
CA ASP A 19 15.64 -4.99 4.08
C ASP A 19 15.26 -6.46 4.26
N LEU A 20 14.95 -7.14 3.15
CA LEU A 20 14.53 -8.54 3.18
C LEU A 20 15.70 -9.52 3.33
N SER A 21 16.95 -9.05 3.21
CA SER A 21 18.13 -9.92 3.23
C SER A 21 18.41 -10.54 4.59
N SER A 22 17.81 -9.98 5.66
CA SER A 22 17.95 -10.46 7.03
C SER A 22 16.92 -11.53 7.42
N LEU A 23 16.03 -11.95 6.52
CA LEU A 23 15.02 -12.97 6.83
C LEU A 23 15.63 -14.38 6.83
N PRO A 24 15.18 -15.28 7.72
CA PRO A 24 15.84 -16.58 7.92
C PRO A 24 15.50 -17.66 6.87
N SER A 25 14.53 -17.41 5.99
CA SER A 25 14.05 -18.40 5.02
C SER A 25 13.55 -17.75 3.74
N ASP A 26 13.74 -18.42 2.61
CA ASP A 26 13.28 -17.96 1.30
C ASP A 26 11.75 -17.80 1.24
N SER A 27 10.99 -18.66 1.94
CA SER A 27 9.53 -18.55 1.96
C SER A 27 9.05 -17.27 2.67
N LEU A 28 9.68 -16.88 3.77
CA LEU A 28 9.41 -15.59 4.42
C LEU A 28 9.81 -14.41 3.53
N VAL A 29 10.91 -14.52 2.78
CA VAL A 29 11.30 -13.51 1.79
C VAL A 29 10.20 -13.35 0.74
N GLU A 30 9.66 -14.43 0.19
CA GLU A 30 8.55 -14.40 -0.78
C GLU A 30 7.28 -13.75 -0.21
N VAL A 31 6.94 -14.03 1.05
CA VAL A 31 5.80 -13.41 1.75
C VAL A 31 5.97 -11.89 1.82
N PHE A 32 7.14 -11.41 2.25
CA PHE A 32 7.42 -9.98 2.33
C PHE A 32 7.54 -9.31 0.95
N GLN A 33 8.11 -9.98 -0.04
CA GLN A 33 8.14 -9.49 -1.42
C GLN A 33 6.72 -9.30 -1.98
N THR A 34 5.84 -10.26 -1.73
CA THR A 34 4.43 -10.17 -2.13
C THR A 34 3.74 -8.98 -1.48
N TYR A 35 3.99 -8.76 -0.19
CA TYR A 35 3.50 -7.57 0.52
C TYR A 35 4.01 -6.26 -0.11
N VAL A 36 5.32 -6.15 -0.35
CA VAL A 36 5.92 -4.95 -0.96
C VAL A 36 5.36 -4.69 -2.36
N ALA A 37 5.19 -5.74 -3.16
CA ALA A 37 4.59 -5.63 -4.49
C ALA A 37 3.16 -5.08 -4.40
N ASN A 38 2.30 -5.67 -3.57
CA ASN A 38 0.92 -5.22 -3.40
C ASN A 38 0.81 -3.77 -2.90
N MET A 39 1.68 -3.38 -1.95
CA MET A 39 1.73 -1.99 -1.44
C MET A 39 2.17 -1.01 -2.54
N SER A 40 3.15 -1.39 -3.37
CA SER A 40 3.64 -0.58 -4.50
C SER A 40 2.59 -0.42 -5.61
N GLU A 41 1.86 -1.50 -5.90
CA GLU A 41 0.76 -1.48 -6.87
C GLU A 41 -0.35 -0.54 -6.42
N VAL A 42 -0.76 -0.61 -5.15
CA VAL A 42 -1.82 0.26 -4.65
C VAL A 42 -1.41 1.74 -4.69
N LEU A 43 -0.15 2.06 -4.36
CA LEU A 43 0.36 3.42 -4.47
C LEU A 43 0.30 3.91 -5.91
N SER A 44 0.70 3.07 -6.86
CA SER A 44 0.65 3.39 -8.29
C SER A 44 -0.77 3.69 -8.75
N VAL A 45 -1.76 2.93 -8.27
CA VAL A 45 -3.18 3.16 -8.57
C VAL A 45 -3.66 4.50 -8.02
N VAL A 46 -3.39 4.80 -6.74
CA VAL A 46 -3.87 6.04 -6.11
C VAL A 46 -3.16 7.27 -6.68
N GLN A 47 -1.87 7.16 -7.00
CA GLN A 47 -1.06 8.26 -7.56
C GLN A 47 -1.25 8.42 -9.07
N SER A 48 -1.90 7.48 -9.76
CA SER A 48 -2.06 7.49 -11.21
C SER A 48 -2.62 8.81 -11.76
N SER A 49 -3.68 9.33 -11.14
CA SER A 49 -4.32 10.58 -11.58
C SER A 49 -3.40 11.79 -11.41
N PHE A 50 -2.69 11.86 -10.27
CA PHE A 50 -1.68 12.89 -10.03
C PHE A 50 -0.55 12.80 -11.07
N ASN A 51 -0.01 11.60 -11.28
CA ASN A 51 1.09 11.36 -12.22
C ASN A 51 0.69 11.66 -13.67
N LEU A 52 -0.52 11.28 -14.10
CA LEU A 52 -1.04 11.60 -15.43
C LEU A 52 -1.13 13.11 -15.66
N ILE A 53 -1.56 13.86 -14.66
CA ILE A 53 -1.69 15.32 -14.75
C ILE A 53 -0.31 15.98 -14.76
N VAL A 54 0.62 15.51 -13.92
CA VAL A 54 2.03 15.95 -13.97
C VAL A 54 2.62 15.70 -15.36
N HIS A 55 2.46 14.50 -15.91
CA HIS A 55 2.94 14.17 -17.26
C HIS A 55 2.28 15.02 -18.34
N SER A 56 0.98 15.28 -18.24
CA SER A 56 0.27 16.15 -19.18
C SER A 56 0.81 17.58 -19.16
N GLN A 57 1.04 18.14 -17.96
CA GLN A 57 1.56 19.49 -17.79
C GLN A 57 3.00 19.63 -18.28
N LEU A 58 3.86 18.64 -17.99
CA LEU A 58 5.22 18.59 -18.51
C LEU A 58 5.23 18.52 -20.05
N ARG A 59 4.35 17.70 -20.64
CA ARG A 59 4.23 17.58 -22.09
C ARG A 59 3.72 18.86 -22.74
N GLU A 60 2.73 19.52 -22.14
CA GLU A 60 2.21 20.79 -22.63
C GLU A 60 3.30 21.88 -22.65
N ARG A 61 4.09 21.98 -21.58
CA ARG A 61 5.22 22.92 -21.52
C ARG A 61 6.31 22.59 -22.54
N ALA A 62 6.68 21.32 -22.68
CA ALA A 62 7.63 20.89 -23.70
C ALA A 62 7.15 21.30 -25.11
N ASN A 63 5.85 21.13 -25.39
CA ASN A 63 5.26 21.55 -26.66
C ASN A 63 5.29 23.06 -26.84
N GLN A 64 4.96 23.85 -25.80
CA GLN A 64 5.00 25.32 -25.88
C GLN A 64 6.43 25.83 -26.14
N MET A 65 7.43 25.23 -25.47
CA MET A 65 8.84 25.53 -25.69
C MET A 65 9.26 25.18 -27.12
N PHE A 66 8.88 24.00 -27.61
CA PHE A 66 9.13 23.61 -28.99
C PHE A 66 8.50 24.57 -30.00
N GLN A 67 7.25 25.00 -29.79
CA GLN A 67 6.59 25.96 -30.70
C GLN A 67 7.28 27.32 -30.71
N LYS A 68 7.68 27.84 -29.54
CA LYS A 68 8.49 29.07 -29.42
C LYS A 68 9.80 28.93 -30.20
N ASN A 69 10.53 27.84 -30.00
CA ASN A 69 11.82 27.61 -30.67
C ASN A 69 11.65 27.35 -32.16
N HIS A 70 10.55 26.74 -32.58
CA HIS A 70 10.19 26.61 -33.99
C HIS A 70 9.91 27.96 -34.65
N MET A 71 9.20 28.87 -33.98
CA MET A 71 9.03 30.25 -34.47
C MET A 71 10.35 30.99 -34.58
N GLN A 72 11.27 30.78 -33.62
CA GLN A 72 12.61 31.38 -33.65
C GLN A 72 13.48 30.82 -34.78
N ALA A 73 13.51 29.49 -34.95
CA ALA A 73 14.20 28.82 -36.05
C ALA A 73 13.64 29.25 -37.41
N TYR A 74 12.32 29.41 -37.52
CA TYR A 74 11.69 29.95 -38.73
C TYR A 74 12.12 31.40 -39.01
N ALA A 75 12.16 32.26 -37.98
CA ALA A 75 12.65 33.63 -38.12
C ALA A 75 14.13 33.70 -38.52
N ASN A 76 14.97 32.80 -38.00
CA ASN A 76 16.36 32.64 -38.43
C ASN A 76 16.44 32.16 -39.89
N GLY A 77 15.59 31.20 -40.27
CA GLY A 77 15.46 30.71 -41.64
C GLY A 77 15.04 31.80 -42.63
N LEU A 78 14.19 32.75 -42.22
CA LEU A 78 13.83 33.91 -43.05
C LEU A 78 15.04 34.82 -43.28
N ARG A 79 15.87 35.04 -42.26
CA ARG A 79 17.10 35.85 -42.36
C ARG A 79 18.22 35.14 -43.12
N GLY A 80 18.32 33.82 -42.98
CA GLY A 80 19.36 32.98 -43.55
C GLY A 80 19.01 32.34 -44.91
N GLY A 81 17.81 32.59 -45.44
CA GLY A 81 17.38 32.10 -46.75
C GLY A 81 17.02 30.61 -46.81
N TYR A 82 16.76 29.95 -45.68
CA TYR A 82 16.43 28.52 -45.61
C TYR A 82 15.05 28.21 -45.00
N HIS A 83 14.19 29.22 -44.83
CA HIS A 83 12.84 29.06 -44.26
C HIS A 83 11.92 28.05 -45.00
N GLU A 84 12.15 27.80 -46.29
CA GLU A 84 11.41 26.80 -47.06
C GLU A 84 11.90 25.36 -46.79
N ASP A 85 13.11 25.20 -46.25
CA ASP A 85 13.66 23.93 -45.81
C ASP A 85 13.08 23.55 -44.44
N ARG A 86 11.85 23.00 -44.48
CA ARG A 86 11.12 22.57 -43.30
C ARG A 86 11.91 21.61 -42.42
N LYS A 87 12.71 20.71 -43.02
CA LYS A 87 13.50 19.75 -42.25
C LYS A 87 14.59 20.45 -41.43
N ARG A 88 15.25 21.44 -42.04
CA ARG A 88 16.29 22.22 -41.36
C ARG A 88 15.72 23.09 -40.23
N VAL A 89 14.58 23.74 -40.46
CA VAL A 89 13.88 24.52 -39.42
C VAL A 89 13.43 23.64 -38.25
N GLU A 90 12.91 22.45 -38.54
CA GLU A 90 12.46 21.50 -37.51
C GLU A 90 13.64 20.92 -36.71
N GLN A 91 14.76 20.60 -37.35
CA GLN A 91 15.98 20.16 -36.67
C GLN A 91 16.55 21.26 -35.76
N GLU A 92 16.65 22.50 -36.25
CA GLU A 92 17.10 23.64 -35.43
C GLU A 92 16.18 23.86 -34.22
N ALA A 93 14.86 23.75 -34.39
CA ALA A 93 13.89 23.84 -33.30
C ALA A 93 14.06 22.72 -32.25
N GLN A 94 14.32 21.49 -32.70
CA GLN A 94 14.59 20.35 -31.80
C GLN A 94 15.88 20.55 -31.01
N GLU A 95 16.96 21.00 -31.65
CA GLU A 95 18.24 21.27 -31.00
C GLU A 95 18.11 22.39 -29.97
N LEU A 96 17.47 23.51 -30.31
CA LEU A 96 17.20 24.62 -29.40
C LEU A 96 16.36 24.19 -28.19
N THR A 97 15.33 23.38 -28.43
CA THR A 97 14.46 22.87 -27.35
C THR A 97 15.21 21.92 -26.44
N LYS A 98 16.04 21.03 -27.00
CA LYS A 98 16.89 20.14 -26.21
C LYS A 98 17.88 20.93 -25.36
N GLU A 99 18.55 21.93 -25.94
CA GLU A 99 19.48 22.79 -25.20
C GLU A 99 18.77 23.57 -24.08
N GLU A 100 17.57 24.09 -24.32
CA GLU A 100 16.80 24.84 -23.32
C GLU A 100 16.33 23.93 -22.17
N LEU A 101 15.90 22.70 -22.48
CA LEU A 101 15.57 21.68 -21.47
C LEU A 101 16.81 21.22 -20.68
N ASP A 102 17.94 21.00 -21.35
CA ASP A 102 19.18 20.55 -20.69
C ASP A 102 19.79 21.65 -19.80
N LYS A 103 19.66 22.93 -20.18
CA LYS A 103 20.21 24.08 -19.43
C LYS A 103 19.30 24.54 -18.29
N ASN A 104 17.99 24.63 -18.55
CA ASN A 104 17.06 25.29 -17.63
C ASN A 104 16.09 24.32 -16.95
N GLY A 105 15.96 23.09 -17.47
CA GLY A 105 14.95 22.14 -17.01
C GLY A 105 13.53 22.70 -17.10
N PHE A 106 12.61 22.07 -16.37
CA PHE A 106 11.35 22.71 -16.02
C PHE A 106 11.51 23.44 -14.69
N ASN A 107 10.94 24.63 -14.56
CA ASN A 107 10.82 25.26 -13.24
C ASN A 107 9.85 24.43 -12.38
N ASP A 108 10.40 23.58 -11.50
CA ASP A 108 9.65 22.67 -10.63
C ASP A 108 8.52 23.38 -9.89
N SER A 109 8.77 24.59 -9.39
CA SER A 109 7.78 25.34 -8.62
C SER A 109 6.56 25.75 -9.45
N GLU A 110 6.75 26.13 -10.71
CA GLU A 110 5.67 26.52 -11.59
C GLU A 110 4.89 25.30 -12.12
N VAL A 111 5.59 24.20 -12.43
CA VAL A 111 4.93 22.94 -12.84
C VAL A 111 4.04 22.46 -11.70
N ILE A 112 4.57 22.41 -10.48
CA ILE A 112 3.80 22.00 -9.29
C ILE A 112 2.62 22.94 -9.08
N ASN A 113 2.79 24.25 -9.18
CA ASN A 113 1.68 25.20 -9.02
C ASN A 113 0.59 25.01 -10.09
N SER A 114 0.96 24.78 -11.35
CA SER A 114 0.03 24.50 -12.46
C SER A 114 -0.72 23.18 -12.24
N VAL A 115 0.00 22.13 -11.83
CA VAL A 115 -0.57 20.83 -11.47
C VAL A 115 -1.57 20.99 -10.33
N VAL A 116 -1.18 21.63 -9.23
CA VAL A 116 -2.07 21.85 -8.08
C VAL A 116 -3.31 22.67 -8.46
N ALA A 117 -3.15 23.73 -9.26
CA ALA A 117 -4.28 24.50 -9.75
C ALA A 117 -5.25 23.64 -10.59
N THR A 118 -4.70 22.84 -11.52
CA THR A 118 -5.49 21.91 -12.35
C THR A 118 -6.23 20.89 -11.47
N LEU A 119 -5.54 20.26 -10.52
CA LEU A 119 -6.12 19.28 -9.60
C LEU A 119 -7.27 19.88 -8.76
N ASN A 120 -7.11 21.12 -8.28
CA ASN A 120 -8.14 21.82 -7.51
C ASN A 120 -9.36 22.19 -8.36
N GLU A 121 -9.21 22.46 -9.66
CA GLU A 121 -10.35 22.63 -10.56
C GLU A 121 -11.06 21.30 -10.83
N LEU A 122 -10.30 20.21 -11.01
CA LEU A 122 -10.86 18.87 -11.22
C LEU A 122 -11.60 18.34 -9.98
N GLU A 123 -11.25 18.77 -8.78
CA GLU A 123 -11.98 18.45 -7.54
C GLU A 123 -13.43 18.97 -7.57
N LYS A 124 -13.69 20.07 -8.29
CA LYS A 124 -15.04 20.65 -8.43
C LYS A 124 -15.93 19.85 -9.37
N ASP A 125 -15.36 18.97 -10.19
CA ASP A 125 -16.11 18.06 -11.04
C ASP A 125 -16.60 16.85 -10.23
N GLU A 126 -17.92 16.70 -10.15
CA GLU A 126 -18.57 15.66 -9.33
C GLU A 126 -18.19 14.23 -9.78
N ALA A 127 -17.99 14.00 -11.08
CA ALA A 127 -17.62 12.68 -11.59
C ALA A 127 -16.18 12.34 -11.19
N ILE A 128 -15.27 13.31 -11.25
CA ILE A 128 -13.87 13.14 -10.81
C ILE A 128 -13.81 12.97 -9.29
N ALA A 129 -14.54 13.80 -8.53
CA ALA A 129 -14.72 13.67 -7.08
C ALA A 129 -15.14 12.26 -6.69
N THR A 130 -16.21 11.77 -7.32
CA THR A 130 -16.75 10.43 -7.07
C THR A 130 -15.75 9.33 -7.42
N SER A 131 -15.07 9.46 -8.56
CA SER A 131 -14.06 8.50 -9.00
C SER A 131 -12.90 8.42 -8.01
N ASN A 132 -12.32 9.56 -7.63
CA ASN A 132 -11.18 9.61 -6.73
C ASN A 132 -11.51 9.06 -5.32
N HIS A 133 -12.65 9.45 -4.74
CA HIS A 133 -13.09 8.87 -3.46
C HIS A 133 -13.36 7.36 -3.56
N SER A 134 -13.82 6.87 -4.71
CA SER A 134 -14.01 5.44 -4.93
C SER A 134 -12.68 4.71 -5.04
N THR A 135 -11.71 5.26 -5.78
CA THR A 135 -10.33 4.75 -5.86
C THR A 135 -9.72 4.66 -4.46
N LEU A 136 -9.74 5.74 -3.68
CA LEU A 136 -9.19 5.74 -2.32
C LEU A 136 -9.83 4.68 -1.42
N ARG A 137 -11.16 4.52 -1.47
CA ARG A 137 -11.86 3.46 -0.71
C ARG A 137 -11.37 2.07 -1.10
N GLN A 138 -11.29 1.77 -2.39
CA GLN A 138 -10.85 0.46 -2.84
C GLN A 138 -9.37 0.21 -2.55
N SER A 139 -8.54 1.24 -2.61
CA SER A 139 -7.14 1.13 -2.24
C SER A 139 -6.94 0.81 -0.76
N VAL A 140 -7.80 1.29 0.15
CA VAL A 140 -7.78 0.86 1.56
C VAL A 140 -8.11 -0.63 1.72
N VAL A 141 -9.02 -1.17 0.91
CA VAL A 141 -9.33 -2.61 0.92
C VAL A 141 -8.11 -3.40 0.47
N ILE A 142 -7.45 -2.98 -0.61
CA ILE A 142 -6.24 -3.64 -1.13
C ILE A 142 -5.09 -3.55 -0.12
N LEU A 143 -4.88 -2.39 0.51
CA LEU A 143 -3.90 -2.24 1.59
C LEU A 143 -4.14 -3.27 2.68
N TRP A 144 -5.39 -3.38 3.16
CA TRP A 144 -5.72 -4.33 4.21
C TRP A 144 -5.48 -5.77 3.75
N SER A 145 -5.87 -6.13 2.52
CA SER A 145 -5.63 -7.47 1.98
C SER A 145 -4.15 -7.82 1.91
N ALA A 146 -3.27 -6.84 1.61
CA ALA A 146 -1.83 -7.02 1.66
C ALA A 146 -1.34 -7.24 3.11
N THR A 147 -1.78 -6.41 4.06
CA THR A 147 -1.44 -6.54 5.48
C THR A 147 -1.92 -7.88 6.07
N GLU A 148 -3.15 -8.27 5.77
CA GLU A 148 -3.78 -9.51 6.24
C GLU A 148 -3.06 -10.73 5.69
N SER A 149 -2.70 -10.71 4.39
CA SER A 149 -1.93 -11.79 3.80
C SER A 149 -0.53 -11.88 4.40
N LEU A 150 0.17 -10.76 4.60
CA LEU A 150 1.46 -10.73 5.29
C LEU A 150 1.36 -11.39 6.67
N LEU A 151 0.38 -10.99 7.48
CA LEU A 151 0.21 -11.52 8.83
C LEU A 151 -0.13 -13.01 8.82
N ARG A 152 -1.10 -13.40 8.00
CA ARG A 152 -1.55 -14.78 7.88
C ARG A 152 -0.43 -15.69 7.39
N ASP A 153 0.24 -15.30 6.31
CA ASP A 153 1.24 -16.14 5.66
C ASP A 153 2.52 -16.20 6.49
N SER A 154 2.87 -15.13 7.24
CA SER A 154 3.94 -15.21 8.23
C SER A 154 3.64 -16.23 9.34
N VAL A 155 2.41 -16.25 9.87
CA VAL A 155 1.99 -17.29 10.85
C VAL A 155 2.13 -18.69 10.24
N ARG A 156 1.68 -18.89 9.01
CA ARG A 156 1.84 -20.19 8.29
C ARG A 156 3.29 -20.63 8.28
N GLU A 157 4.18 -19.77 7.77
CA GLU A 157 5.59 -20.12 7.58
C GLU A 157 6.29 -20.41 8.91
N CYS A 158 6.04 -19.59 9.93
CA CYS A 158 6.58 -19.80 11.28
C CYS A 158 6.19 -21.17 11.87
N LEU A 159 4.93 -21.60 11.67
CA LEU A 159 4.43 -22.87 12.19
C LEU A 159 4.87 -24.07 11.32
N ASN A 160 5.04 -23.88 10.01
CA ASN A 160 5.52 -24.94 9.11
C ASN A 160 7.01 -25.24 9.29
N GLN A 161 7.80 -24.26 9.72
CA GLN A 161 9.25 -24.41 9.93
C GLN A 161 9.63 -25.10 11.26
N ASP A 162 8.80 -24.97 12.31
CA ASP A 162 9.08 -25.57 13.62
C ASP A 162 7.88 -26.36 14.17
N LYS A 163 8.00 -27.69 14.11
CA LYS A 163 6.99 -28.66 14.60
C LYS A 163 6.74 -28.53 16.10
N VAL A 164 7.76 -28.20 16.89
CA VAL A 164 7.66 -28.06 18.35
C VAL A 164 6.91 -26.78 18.68
N LEU A 165 7.25 -25.68 18.01
CA LEU A 165 6.52 -24.41 18.11
C LEU A 165 5.04 -24.60 17.72
N ALA A 166 4.78 -25.28 16.61
CA ALA A 166 3.42 -25.55 16.15
C ALA A 166 2.61 -26.41 17.12
N GLY A 167 3.20 -27.46 17.69
CA GLY A 167 2.57 -28.25 18.76
C GLY A 167 2.16 -27.38 19.95
N LYS A 168 3.08 -26.52 20.43
CA LYS A 168 2.80 -25.56 21.51
C LYS A 168 1.74 -24.52 21.12
N PHE A 169 1.70 -24.11 19.85
CA PHE A 169 0.71 -23.17 19.33
C PHE A 169 -0.71 -23.71 19.48
N PHE A 170 -0.97 -24.98 19.17
CA PHE A 170 -2.31 -25.56 19.33
C PHE A 170 -2.71 -25.84 20.79
N GLU A 171 -1.73 -25.94 21.68
CA GLU A 171 -1.94 -26.25 23.11
C GLU A 171 -1.98 -25.01 24.00
N SER A 172 -1.46 -23.88 23.52
CA SER A 172 -1.36 -22.66 24.30
C SER A 172 -2.75 -22.09 24.68
N PRO A 173 -2.93 -21.65 25.94
CA PRO A 173 -4.15 -20.95 26.35
C PRO A 173 -4.44 -19.67 25.56
N ILE A 174 -3.41 -19.04 24.96
CA ILE A 174 -3.52 -17.77 24.22
C ILE A 174 -4.19 -17.96 22.85
N THR A 175 -3.88 -19.08 22.19
CA THR A 175 -4.23 -19.38 20.79
C THR A 175 -5.33 -20.44 20.69
N SER A 176 -5.45 -21.35 21.66
CA SER A 176 -6.46 -22.42 21.67
C SER A 176 -7.94 -21.98 21.58
N PRO A 177 -8.36 -20.74 21.94
CA PRO A 177 -9.70 -20.26 21.63
C PRO A 177 -9.99 -20.16 20.12
N TYR A 178 -8.95 -20.02 19.29
CA TYR A 178 -9.05 -19.88 17.84
C TYR A 178 -8.52 -21.11 17.09
N TRP A 179 -7.42 -21.70 17.58
CA TRP A 179 -6.71 -22.82 16.96
C TRP A 179 -6.64 -24.01 17.93
N ASN A 180 -7.75 -24.69 18.14
CA ASN A 180 -7.80 -25.84 19.03
C ASN A 180 -7.34 -27.13 18.31
N LYS A 181 -6.43 -27.91 18.90
CA LYS A 181 -6.03 -29.22 18.34
C LYS A 181 -7.19 -30.20 18.11
N LYS A 182 -8.28 -30.07 18.85
CA LYS A 182 -9.50 -30.89 18.65
C LYS A 182 -10.20 -30.63 17.32
N ASN A 183 -9.88 -29.51 16.67
CA ASN A 183 -10.43 -29.14 15.36
C ASN A 183 -9.61 -29.73 14.20
N ILE A 184 -8.50 -30.42 14.49
CA ILE A 184 -7.76 -31.15 13.46
C ILE A 184 -8.59 -32.39 13.09
N SER A 185 -9.27 -32.32 11.96
CA SER A 185 -10.16 -33.36 11.44
C SER A 185 -9.39 -34.46 10.69
N TYR A 186 -10.08 -35.56 10.42
CA TYR A 186 -9.57 -36.61 9.53
C TYR A 186 -9.38 -36.09 8.10
N ASP A 187 -10.20 -35.14 7.65
CA ASP A 187 -10.08 -34.52 6.33
C ASP A 187 -8.76 -33.75 6.18
N HIS A 188 -8.32 -33.02 7.23
CA HIS A 188 -7.01 -32.38 7.22
C HIS A 188 -5.89 -33.42 7.10
N LEU A 189 -5.98 -34.54 7.84
CA LEU A 189 -4.99 -35.63 7.72
C LEU A 189 -4.95 -36.21 6.30
N MET A 190 -6.11 -36.44 5.70
CA MET A 190 -6.21 -36.94 4.33
C MET A 190 -5.64 -35.97 3.29
N ALA A 191 -5.92 -34.67 3.42
CA ALA A 191 -5.45 -33.65 2.49
C ALA A 191 -3.92 -33.62 2.34
N TYR A 192 -3.20 -34.03 3.38
CA TYR A 192 -1.74 -34.07 3.43
C TYR A 192 -1.16 -35.49 3.50
N ASN A 193 -1.90 -36.51 3.04
CA ASN A 193 -1.45 -37.91 3.04
C ASN A 193 -0.93 -38.42 4.41
N PHE A 194 -1.55 -37.95 5.49
CA PHE A 194 -1.19 -38.22 6.88
C PHE A 194 0.21 -37.74 7.32
N ASP A 195 0.86 -36.89 6.52
CA ASP A 195 2.10 -36.20 6.89
C ASP A 195 1.85 -34.69 7.06
N LEU A 196 1.66 -34.28 8.32
CA LEU A 196 1.48 -32.87 8.66
C LEU A 196 2.79 -32.15 8.97
N SER A 197 3.94 -32.81 8.79
CA SER A 197 5.14 -32.39 9.50
C SER A 197 5.66 -31.02 9.05
N GLU A 198 5.37 -30.58 7.83
CA GLU A 198 5.66 -29.22 7.32
C GLU A 198 4.38 -28.48 6.89
N LYS A 199 3.23 -28.88 7.46
CA LYS A 199 1.88 -28.41 7.08
C LYS A 199 1.02 -27.96 8.26
N LEU A 200 1.58 -27.90 9.46
CA LEU A 200 0.82 -27.50 10.67
C LEU A 200 0.34 -26.05 10.62
N GLY A 201 1.10 -25.16 9.96
CA GLY A 201 0.68 -23.79 9.69
C GLY A 201 -0.48 -23.72 8.69
N ASP A 202 -0.46 -24.57 7.66
CA ASP A 202 -1.58 -24.67 6.71
C ASP A 202 -2.86 -25.14 7.42
N VAL A 203 -2.77 -26.23 8.19
CA VAL A 203 -3.88 -26.74 9.00
C VAL A 203 -4.38 -25.70 10.00
N ALA A 204 -3.48 -24.92 10.62
CA ALA A 204 -3.89 -23.84 11.52
C ALA A 204 -4.78 -22.81 10.79
N LEU A 205 -4.40 -22.43 9.58
CA LEU A 205 -5.17 -21.45 8.81
C LEU A 205 -6.49 -21.99 8.24
N GLU A 206 -6.59 -23.29 8.00
CA GLU A 206 -7.87 -23.94 7.67
C GLU A 206 -8.85 -23.94 8.85
N ILE A 207 -8.34 -24.08 10.09
CA ILE A 207 -9.16 -24.00 11.30
C ILE A 207 -9.60 -22.55 11.56
N ASN A 208 -8.68 -21.59 11.44
CA ASN A 208 -8.97 -20.17 11.55
C ASN A 208 -7.98 -19.37 10.70
N GLU A 209 -8.51 -18.63 9.73
CA GLU A 209 -7.76 -17.89 8.71
C GLU A 209 -6.88 -16.75 9.25
N CYS A 210 -6.91 -16.49 10.56
CA CYS A 210 -6.23 -15.36 11.19
C CYS A 210 -6.71 -13.99 10.63
N ALA A 211 -7.98 -13.88 10.24
CA ALA A 211 -8.53 -12.76 9.47
C ALA A 211 -9.09 -11.58 10.31
N ASN A 212 -8.94 -11.60 11.64
CA ASN A 212 -9.42 -10.52 12.51
C ASN A 212 -8.37 -10.09 13.55
N PRO A 213 -8.43 -8.83 14.05
CA PRO A 213 -7.42 -8.32 14.97
C PRO A 213 -7.28 -9.14 16.25
N THR A 214 -8.34 -9.80 16.73
CA THR A 214 -8.27 -10.59 17.95
C THR A 214 -7.47 -11.87 17.74
N SER A 215 -7.78 -12.65 16.68
CA SER A 215 -7.00 -13.83 16.32
C SER A 215 -5.56 -13.46 15.96
N MET A 216 -5.35 -12.41 15.15
CA MET A 216 -4.01 -11.90 14.82
C MET A 216 -3.23 -11.58 16.09
N SER A 217 -3.82 -10.83 17.03
CA SER A 217 -3.13 -10.49 18.28
C SER A 217 -2.80 -11.72 19.13
N SER A 218 -3.66 -12.74 19.17
CA SER A 218 -3.38 -14.01 19.86
C SER A 218 -2.23 -14.78 19.21
N ALA A 219 -2.20 -14.88 17.88
CA ALA A 219 -1.11 -15.55 17.16
C ALA A 219 0.23 -14.84 17.41
N TYR A 220 0.27 -13.52 17.26
CA TYR A 220 1.50 -12.75 17.43
C TYR A 220 1.96 -12.61 18.88
N ALA A 221 1.03 -12.57 19.84
CA ALA A 221 1.37 -12.67 21.26
C ALA A 221 2.09 -13.98 21.59
N PHE A 222 1.72 -15.09 20.93
CA PHE A 222 2.36 -16.37 21.10
C PHE A 222 3.70 -16.46 20.36
N LEU A 223 3.73 -16.05 19.09
CA LEU A 223 4.92 -16.19 18.24
C LEU A 223 6.06 -15.25 18.62
N LEU A 224 5.76 -14.02 19.02
CA LEU A 224 6.76 -12.96 19.27
C LEU A 224 6.72 -12.43 20.70
N GLY A 225 5.75 -12.86 21.52
CA GLY A 225 5.52 -12.35 22.87
C GLY A 225 4.60 -11.13 22.89
N SER A 226 3.94 -10.91 24.05
CA SER A 226 3.02 -9.78 24.25
C SER A 226 3.71 -8.41 24.41
N ASP A 227 5.03 -8.41 24.54
CA ASP A 227 5.83 -7.18 24.57
C ASP A 227 6.40 -6.79 23.20
N SER A 228 6.18 -7.61 22.17
CA SER A 228 6.61 -7.33 20.79
C SER A 228 5.92 -6.08 20.24
N ASP A 229 6.66 -5.33 19.42
CA ASP A 229 6.17 -4.17 18.72
C ASP A 229 5.09 -4.56 17.69
N SER A 230 5.20 -5.72 17.03
CA SER A 230 4.15 -6.22 16.14
C SER A 230 2.85 -6.50 16.88
N TYR A 231 2.91 -7.17 18.05
CA TYR A 231 1.72 -7.40 18.86
C TYR A 231 1.06 -6.08 19.31
N LYS A 232 1.87 -5.13 19.79
CA LYS A 232 1.39 -3.80 20.20
C LYS A 232 0.76 -3.04 19.02
N ALA A 233 1.35 -3.12 17.84
CA ALA A 233 0.82 -2.52 16.62
C ALA A 233 -0.53 -3.13 16.23
N ILE A 234 -0.71 -4.46 16.30
CA ILE A 234 -2.00 -5.13 16.03
C ILE A 234 -3.06 -4.73 17.07
N LYS A 235 -2.68 -4.52 18.33
CA LYS A 235 -3.57 -4.06 19.41
C LYS A 235 -3.86 -2.55 19.37
N SER A 236 -3.20 -1.79 18.50
CA SER A 236 -3.35 -0.34 18.42
C SER A 236 -4.76 0.06 17.97
N LYS A 237 -5.16 1.29 18.33
CA LYS A 237 -6.46 1.84 17.91
C LYS A 237 -6.48 2.10 16.40
N GLU A 238 -5.32 2.44 15.86
CA GLU A 238 -5.09 2.76 14.45
C GLU A 238 -5.27 1.51 13.59
N PHE A 239 -4.70 0.37 14.00
CA PHE A 239 -4.92 -0.92 13.33
C PHE A 239 -6.38 -1.38 13.42
N PHE A 240 -7.02 -1.20 14.59
CA PHE A 240 -8.44 -1.50 14.74
C PHE A 240 -9.33 -0.61 13.88
N TYR A 241 -9.04 0.69 13.79
CA TYR A 241 -9.73 1.62 12.89
C TYR A 241 -9.58 1.19 11.44
N PHE A 242 -8.36 0.84 11.01
CA PHE A 242 -8.08 0.35 9.66
C PHE A 242 -8.91 -0.91 9.32
N TYR A 243 -8.95 -1.89 10.23
CA TYR A 243 -9.80 -3.07 10.11
C TYR A 243 -11.29 -2.72 9.94
N LYS A 244 -11.81 -1.83 10.80
CA LYS A 244 -13.21 -1.41 10.75
C LYS A 244 -13.54 -0.64 9.49
N LEU A 245 -12.62 0.20 9.03
CA LEU A 245 -12.74 0.96 7.80
C LEU A 245 -12.83 0.01 6.59
N ARG A 246 -11.94 -0.99 6.49
CA ARG A 246 -12.03 -2.03 5.46
C ARG A 246 -13.38 -2.73 5.48
N ASN A 247 -13.87 -3.13 6.66
CA ASN A 247 -15.15 -3.83 6.77
C ASN A 247 -16.33 -2.96 6.34
N LEU A 248 -16.30 -1.68 6.69
CA LEU A 248 -17.30 -0.72 6.25
C LEU A 248 -17.33 -0.61 4.72
N ILE A 249 -16.15 -0.50 4.10
CA ILE A 249 -16.02 -0.38 2.65
C ILE A 249 -16.48 -1.68 1.95
N ALA A 250 -15.93 -2.82 2.37
CA ALA A 250 -16.18 -4.11 1.72
C ALA A 250 -17.62 -4.63 1.90
N HIS A 251 -18.20 -4.48 3.10
CA HIS A 251 -19.49 -5.10 3.42
C HIS A 251 -20.67 -4.13 3.45
N LYS A 252 -20.41 -2.82 3.54
CA LYS A 252 -21.44 -1.77 3.58
C LYS A 252 -21.27 -0.73 2.47
N ASN A 253 -20.40 -0.97 1.49
CA ASN A 253 -20.10 -0.02 0.41
C ASN A 253 -19.65 1.36 0.94
N GLY A 254 -19.01 1.36 2.11
CA GLY A 254 -18.55 2.55 2.82
C GLY A 254 -19.65 3.34 3.52
N VAL A 255 -20.90 2.86 3.58
CA VAL A 255 -22.00 3.55 4.27
C VAL A 255 -21.85 3.41 5.78
N VAL A 256 -21.64 4.53 6.48
CA VAL A 256 -21.44 4.62 7.93
C VAL A 256 -22.69 4.13 8.66
N ASP A 257 -22.52 3.11 9.49
CA ASP A 257 -23.57 2.62 10.38
C ASP A 257 -23.26 2.96 11.85
N LYS A 258 -24.26 2.75 12.71
CA LYS A 258 -24.14 3.01 14.14
C LYS A 258 -23.00 2.19 14.78
N LYS A 259 -22.82 0.94 14.34
CA LYS A 259 -21.81 0.03 14.90
C LYS A 259 -20.41 0.56 14.62
N PHE A 260 -20.11 0.94 13.38
CA PHE A 260 -18.83 1.54 13.01
C PHE A 260 -18.56 2.79 13.84
N LYS A 261 -19.55 3.68 13.95
CA LYS A 261 -19.42 4.92 14.73
C LYS A 261 -19.15 4.67 16.21
N ASP A 262 -19.91 3.77 16.83
CA ASP A 262 -19.77 3.41 18.24
C ASP A 262 -18.42 2.73 18.53
N GLU A 263 -17.92 1.89 17.62
CA GLU A 263 -16.66 1.16 17.79
C GLU A 263 -15.41 2.01 17.50
N THR A 264 -15.50 2.99 16.59
CA THR A 264 -14.34 3.79 16.13
C THR A 264 -14.28 5.21 16.70
N GLY A 265 -15.41 5.73 17.19
CA GLY A 265 -15.53 7.14 17.56
C GLY A 265 -15.53 8.11 16.37
N SER A 266 -15.76 7.62 15.15
CA SER A 266 -15.80 8.45 13.94
C SER A 266 -16.83 9.59 14.05
N SER A 267 -16.46 10.78 13.57
CA SER A 267 -17.35 11.94 13.51
C SER A 267 -18.33 11.87 12.33
N GLU A 268 -18.10 10.99 11.36
CA GLU A 268 -18.90 10.89 10.13
C GLU A 268 -20.40 10.62 10.44
N PRO A 269 -21.33 11.21 9.66
CA PRO A 269 -22.75 11.01 9.85
C PRO A 269 -23.21 9.61 9.44
N ILE A 270 -24.13 9.03 10.23
CA ILE A 270 -24.72 7.72 9.94
C ILE A 270 -25.59 7.82 8.67
N GLY A 271 -25.48 6.82 7.79
CA GLY A 271 -26.23 6.74 6.53
C GLY A 271 -25.51 7.40 5.35
N GLU A 272 -24.43 8.16 5.59
CA GLU A 272 -23.59 8.69 4.53
C GLU A 272 -22.44 7.73 4.19
N ARG A 273 -21.92 7.85 2.97
CA ARG A 273 -20.69 7.16 2.59
C ARG A 273 -19.49 7.89 3.20
N ILE A 274 -18.57 7.14 3.78
CA ILE A 274 -17.33 7.66 4.32
C ILE A 274 -16.55 8.42 3.23
N ARG A 275 -16.18 9.66 3.55
CA ARG A 275 -15.38 10.51 2.68
C ARG A 275 -13.91 10.17 2.89
N MET A 276 -13.35 9.43 1.93
CA MET A 276 -11.92 9.11 1.96
C MET A 276 -11.10 10.30 1.46
N SER A 277 -10.10 10.70 2.24
CA SER A 277 -9.07 11.65 1.85
C SER A 277 -7.71 10.95 1.70
N PRO A 278 -6.75 11.56 0.98
CA PRO A 278 -5.36 11.12 0.97
C PRO A 278 -4.74 10.99 2.35
N ASP A 279 -5.15 11.82 3.33
CA ASP A 279 -4.63 11.73 4.70
C ASP A 279 -5.12 10.47 5.43
N ILE A 280 -6.38 10.06 5.23
CA ILE A 280 -6.88 8.79 5.79
C ILE A 280 -6.17 7.61 5.11
N PHE A 281 -5.96 7.68 3.79
CA PHE A 281 -5.18 6.68 3.07
C PHE A 281 -3.75 6.57 3.63
N ASP A 282 -3.08 7.71 3.84
CA ASP A 282 -1.73 7.76 4.41
C ASP A 282 -1.66 7.15 5.80
N GLN A 283 -2.67 7.40 6.65
CA GLN A 283 -2.76 6.77 7.97
C GLN A 283 -2.84 5.24 7.86
N CYS A 284 -3.71 4.72 6.99
CA CYS A 284 -3.81 3.27 6.77
C CYS A 284 -2.52 2.67 6.19
N PHE A 285 -1.91 3.38 5.23
CA PHE A 285 -0.64 2.98 4.62
C PHE A 285 0.48 2.91 5.68
N ASP A 286 0.61 3.94 6.52
CA ASP A 286 1.61 4.02 7.57
C ASP A 286 1.43 2.93 8.63
N VAL A 287 0.18 2.66 9.04
CA VAL A 287 -0.14 1.56 9.96
C VAL A 287 0.32 0.21 9.39
N SER A 288 0.01 -0.06 8.12
CA SER A 288 0.44 -1.30 7.46
C SER A 288 1.95 -1.38 7.34
N LYS A 289 2.60 -0.31 6.84
CA LYS A 289 4.06 -0.25 6.66
C LYS A 289 4.79 -0.43 7.99
N SER A 290 4.41 0.35 9.01
CA SER A 290 5.02 0.29 10.33
C SER A 290 4.91 -1.10 10.95
N LEU A 291 3.75 -1.75 10.83
CA LEU A 291 3.57 -3.14 11.27
C LEU A 291 4.50 -4.10 10.52
N ALA A 292 4.59 -3.99 9.19
CA ALA A 292 5.48 -4.83 8.41
C ALA A 292 6.96 -4.63 8.79
N THR A 293 7.38 -3.39 9.06
CA THR A 293 8.75 -3.09 9.53
C THR A 293 9.04 -3.69 10.90
N SER A 294 8.12 -3.56 11.86
CA SER A 294 8.24 -4.22 13.17
C SER A 294 8.34 -5.74 13.01
N LEU A 295 7.46 -6.32 12.19
CA LEU A 295 7.41 -7.75 11.96
C LEU A 295 8.70 -8.29 11.33
N LEU A 296 9.20 -7.60 10.31
CA LEU A 296 10.46 -7.95 9.66
C LEU A 296 11.62 -7.92 10.65
N THR A 297 11.72 -6.84 11.43
CA THR A 297 12.78 -6.67 12.44
C THR A 297 12.72 -7.78 13.49
N GLU A 298 11.54 -8.12 13.98
CA GLU A 298 11.36 -9.12 15.03
C GLU A 298 11.58 -10.55 14.52
N ILE A 299 11.16 -10.87 13.30
CA ILE A 299 11.45 -12.17 12.66
C ILE A 299 12.94 -12.31 12.34
N SER A 300 13.59 -11.25 11.87
CA SER A 300 15.03 -11.27 11.59
C SER A 300 15.88 -11.38 12.86
N ASN A 301 15.46 -10.75 13.96
CA ASN A 301 16.20 -10.76 15.22
C ASN A 301 15.93 -12.00 16.08
N ASN A 302 14.72 -12.58 16.00
CA ASN A 302 14.36 -13.77 16.76
C ASN A 302 14.53 -15.02 15.91
N ALA A 303 15.43 -15.94 16.32
CA ALA A 303 15.10 -17.35 16.22
C ALA A 303 13.90 -17.57 17.17
N MET A 304 12.68 -17.50 16.63
CA MET A 304 11.39 -17.39 17.34
C MET A 304 11.42 -17.96 18.77
N HIS A 305 11.38 -17.07 19.77
CA HIS A 305 11.36 -17.47 21.17
C HIS A 305 10.02 -18.15 21.48
N ALA A 306 9.98 -19.48 21.42
CA ALA A 306 8.98 -20.26 22.13
C ALA A 306 9.24 -20.12 23.63
N THR A 307 8.87 -18.99 24.24
CA THR A 307 8.95 -18.80 25.70
C THR A 307 8.24 -19.95 26.38
N SER A 308 9.02 -20.75 27.10
CA SER A 308 8.57 -21.72 28.06
C SER A 308 7.79 -21.01 29.16
N ALA A 309 6.47 -21.06 29.05
CA ALA A 309 5.53 -20.92 30.16
C ALA A 309 4.83 -22.27 30.35
#